data_AF-A0A838FJG8-F1
#
_entry.id   AF-A0A838FJG8-F1
#
_cell.length_a   1.000
_cell.length_b   1.000
_cell.length_c   1.000
_cell.angle_alpha   90.00
_cell.angle_beta   90.00
_cell.angle_gamma   90.00
#
_symmetry.space_group_name_H-M   'P 1'
#
loop_
_entity.id
_entity.type
_entity.pdbx_description
1 polymer ?
#
loop_
_entity_poly.entity_id
_entity_poly.type
_entity_poly.pdbx_seq_one_letter_code
_entity_poly.pdbx_strand_id
1 'polypeptide(L)' 'MVAVIAKRSAAEVRSEVRAIKKAGDQINKSPRSARAFLRKNGFITKDNKVASQYR' A
#
# COMPACT_ATOMS: atom_id res chain seq x y z
N MET A 1 12.58 11.77 26.42
CA MET A 1 11.38 12.18 25.68
C MET A 1 10.58 10.92 25.36
N VAL A 2 9.43 10.70 26.01
CA VAL A 2 8.54 9.57 25.73
C VAL A 2 7.68 9.97 24.54
N ALA A 3 7.78 9.25 23.42
CA ALA A 3 6.92 9.50 22.27
C ALA A 3 5.48 9.19 22.67
N VAL A 4 4.66 10.23 22.81
CA VAL A 4 3.21 10.08 22.94
C VAL A 4 2.71 9.57 21.61
N ILE A 5 2.46 8.26 21.51
CA ILE A 5 1.81 7.67 20.34
C ILE A 5 0.39 8.24 20.36
N ALA A 6 0.10 9.19 19.46
CA ALA A 6 -1.24 9.70 19.28
C ALA A 6 -2.18 8.51 19.04
N LYS A 7 -3.16 8.32 19.93
CA LYS A 7 -4.18 7.28 19.75
C LYS A 7 -4.93 7.60 18.47
N ARG A 8 -4.64 6.86 17.39
CA ARG A 8 -5.43 6.90 16.17
C ARG A 8 -6.87 6.61 16.52
N SER A 9 -7.78 7.43 16.02
CA SER A 9 -9.20 7.22 16.22
C SER A 9 -9.63 5.89 15.61
N ALA A 10 -10.65 5.26 16.20
CA ALA A 10 -11.22 4.02 15.65
C ALA A 10 -11.74 4.19 14.20
N ALA A 11 -12.01 5.43 13.77
CA ALA A 11 -12.38 5.75 12.39
C ALA A 11 -11.17 5.66 11.43
N GLU A 12 -10.04 6.23 11.82
CA GLU A 12 -8.79 6.18 11.03
C GLU A 12 -8.32 4.74 10.86
N VAL A 13 -8.28 3.95 11.94
CA VAL A 13 -7.89 2.53 11.88
C VAL A 13 -8.82 1.75 10.93
N ARG A 14 -10.14 1.99 10.99
CA ARG A 14 -11.09 1.34 10.07
C ARG A 14 -10.86 1.73 8.61
N SER A 15 -10.51 2.99 8.35
CA SER A 15 -10.22 3.45 7.00
C SER A 15 -8.94 2.82 6.44
N GLU A 16 -7.89 2.69 7.26
CA GLU A 16 -6.64 2.03 6.88
C GLU A 16 -6.84 0.55 6.60
N VAL A 17 -7.54 -0.16 7.48
CA VAL A 17 -7.85 -1.59 7.29
C VAL A 17 -8.62 -1.80 5.98
N ARG A 18 -9.59 -0.93 5.66
CA ARG A 18 -10.33 -0.99 4.38
C ARG A 18 -9.43 -0.74 3.19
N ALA A 19 -8.50 0.22 3.28
CA ALA A 19 -7.55 0.51 2.22
C ALA A 19 -6.59 -0.66 1.97
N ILE A 20 -6.07 -1.27 3.03
CA ILE A 20 -5.22 -2.46 2.97
C ILE A 20 -5.97 -3.63 2.34
N LYS A 21 -7.20 -3.89 2.77
CA LYS A 21 -8.03 -4.97 2.20
C LYS A 21 -8.26 -4.76 0.70
N LYS A 22 -8.64 -3.54 0.29
CA LYS A 22 -8.85 -3.19 -1.11
C LYS A 22 -7.58 -3.35 -1.95
N ALA A 23 -6.42 -2.98 -1.40
CA ALA A 23 -5.13 -3.18 -2.05
C ALA A 23 -4.83 -4.69 -2.22
N GLY A 24 -5.04 -5.49 -1.16
CA GLY A 24 -4.91 -6.94 -1.19
C GLY A 24 -5.79 -7.58 -2.26
N ASP A 25 -7.06 -7.18 -2.34
CA ASP A 25 -7.99 -7.68 -3.36
C ASP A 25 -7.50 -7.35 -4.79
N GLN A 26 -6.95 -6.15 -5.01
CA GLN A 26 -6.40 -5.76 -6.32
C GLN A 26 -5.14 -6.53 -6.69
N ILE A 27 -4.28 -6.82 -5.72
CA ILE A 27 -3.06 -7.61 -5.92
C ILE A 27 -3.43 -9.07 -6.22
N ASN A 28 -4.33 -9.65 -5.44
CA ASN A 28 -4.71 -11.05 -5.56
C ASN A 28 -5.60 -11.36 -6.78
N LYS A 29 -6.29 -10.36 -7.34
CA LYS A 29 -7.20 -10.56 -8.48
C LYS A 29 -6.48 -11.08 -9.75
N SER A 30 -5.30 -10.54 -10.06
CA SER A 30 -4.51 -10.99 -11.23
C SER A 30 -3.10 -10.41 -11.21
N PRO A 31 -2.13 -11.02 -11.91
CA PRO A 31 -0.79 -10.45 -12.07
C PRO A 31 -0.77 -9.08 -12.77
N ARG A 32 -1.74 -8.78 -13.63
CA ARG A 32 -1.87 -7.48 -14.31
C ARG A 32 -2.35 -6.40 -13.37
N SER A 33 -3.34 -6.69 -12.53
CA SER A 33 -3.87 -5.75 -11.54
C SER A 33 -2.87 -5.49 -10.41
N ALA A 34 -2.13 -6.52 -9.97
CA ALA A 34 -1.01 -6.36 -9.05
C ALA A 34 0.05 -5.39 -9.59
N ARG A 35 0.51 -5.59 -10.83
CA ARG A 35 1.49 -4.70 -11.47
C ARG A 35 0.97 -3.27 -11.62
N ALA A 36 -0.29 -3.11 -12.01
CA ALA A 36 -0.91 -1.79 -12.10
C ALA A 36 -0.95 -1.07 -10.74
N PHE A 37 -1.31 -1.79 -9.67
CA PHE A 37 -1.31 -1.28 -8.30
C PHE A 37 0.12 -0.90 -7.84
N LEU A 38 1.08 -1.80 -8.00
CA LEU A 38 2.47 -1.57 -7.59
C LEU A 38 3.09 -0.38 -8.34
N ARG A 39 2.81 -0.23 -9.64
CA ARG A 39 3.29 0.90 -10.43
C ARG A 39 2.63 2.21 -10.02
N LYS A 40 1.31 2.21 -9.76
CA LYS A 40 0.57 3.40 -9.33
C LYS A 40 1.07 3.95 -7.99
N ASN A 41 1.46 3.06 -7.08
CA ASN A 41 1.99 3.43 -5.77
C ASN A 41 3.51 3.63 -5.76
N GLY A 42 4.19 3.55 -6.90
CA GLY A 42 5.63 3.81 -7.01
C GLY A 42 6.54 2.70 -6.47
N PHE A 43 6.02 1.49 -6.22
CA PHE A 43 6.83 0.34 -5.81
C PHE A 43 7.66 -0.22 -6.97
N ILE A 44 7.12 -0.16 -8.18
CA ILE A 44 7.81 -0.59 -9.40
C ILE A 44 7.77 0.50 -10.48
N THR A 45 8.79 0.53 -11.32
CA THR A 45 8.90 1.42 -12.47
C THR A 45 8.02 0.95 -13.63
N LYS A 46 7.94 1.75 -14.70
CA LYS A 46 7.24 1.37 -15.95
C LYS A 46 7.81 0.11 -16.59
N ASP A 47 9.08 -0.20 -16.31
CA ASP A 47 9.80 -1.38 -16.81
C ASP A 47 9.62 -2.62 -15.92
N ASN A 48 8.68 -2.59 -14.96
CA ASN A 48 8.47 -3.62 -13.94
C ASN A 48 9.70 -3.89 -13.04
N LYS A 49 10.68 -2.97 -13.00
CA LYS A 49 11.80 -3.03 -12.06
C LYS A 49 11.37 -2.44 -10.72
N VAL A 50 11.94 -2.92 -9.61
CA VAL A 50 11.73 -2.31 -8.29
C VAL A 50 12.23 -0.86 -8.33
N ALA A 51 11.45 0.07 -7.76
CA ALA A 51 11.85 1.47 -7.69
C ALA A 51 13.10 1.62 -6.81
N SER A 52 13.97 2.58 -7.15
CA SER A 52 15.26 2.80 -6.45
C SER A 52 15.12 3.00 -4.94
N GLN A 53 14.01 3.59 -4.49
CA GLN A 53 13.70 3.81 -3.08
C GLN A 53 13.43 2.52 -2.27
N TYR A 54 13.21 1.39 -2.95
CA TYR A 54 12.93 0.08 -2.35
C TYR A 54 13.98 -0.98 -2.74
N ARG A 55 15.09 -0.55 -3.37
CA ARG A 55 16.15 -1.44 -3.85
C ARG A 55 17.22 -1.68 -2.79
#